data_AF-A0A970UWJ3-F1
#
_entry.id   AF-A0A970UWJ3-F1
#
_cell.length_a   1.000
_cell.length_b   1.000
_cell.length_c   1.000
_cell.angle_alpha   90.00
_cell.angle_beta   90.00
_cell.angle_gamma   90.00
#
_symmetry.space_group_name_H-M   'P 1'
#
loop_
_entity.id
_entity.type
_entity.pdbx_description
1 polymer ?
#
loop_
_entity_poly.entity_id
_entity_poly.type
_entity_poly.pdbx_seq_one_letter_code
_entity_poly.pdbx_strand_id
1 'polypeptide(L)'
;MRKFNSSILGLIVTLLVLTLIAFLYFQFVNIEQMPTYFWVIPVFFLVISGVLGLIESNYMSKNKELSIASIFGIRVFFIALIAAFVLIMMLLDRVHIWSLTILSVFYALKFLYFETRILLKLNKRNEE
;
A
#
# COMPACT_ATOMS: atom_id res chain seq x y z
N MET A 1 -20.04 14.89 4.05
CA MET A 1 -18.89 14.07 4.51
C MET A 1 -18.82 12.79 3.68
N ARG A 2 -17.77 12.60 2.87
CA ARG A 2 -17.49 11.30 2.22
C ARG A 2 -17.22 10.28 3.33
N LYS A 3 -18.06 9.25 3.49
CA LYS A 3 -17.77 8.14 4.40
C LYS A 3 -16.50 7.45 3.89
N PHE A 4 -15.39 7.58 4.61
CA PHE A 4 -14.22 6.75 4.37
C PHE A 4 -14.66 5.29 4.55
N ASN A 5 -14.49 4.46 3.53
CA ASN A 5 -14.89 3.07 3.58
C ASN A 5 -14.04 2.33 4.62
N SER A 6 -14.68 1.48 5.42
CA SER A 6 -14.06 0.70 6.51
C SER A 6 -12.79 -0.05 6.07
N SER A 7 -12.73 -0.47 4.79
CA SER A 7 -11.58 -1.18 4.22
C SER A 7 -10.31 -0.30 4.07
N ILE A 8 -10.45 0.96 3.64
CA ILE A 8 -9.31 1.89 3.51
C ILE A 8 -8.83 2.35 4.89
N LEU A 9 -9.76 2.61 5.81
CA LEU A 9 -9.40 2.94 7.19
C LEU A 9 -8.61 1.78 7.83
N GLY A 10 -9.06 0.54 7.64
CA GLY A 10 -8.36 -0.67 8.10
C GLY A 10 -6.95 -0.81 7.51
N LEU A 11 -6.78 -0.48 6.22
CA LEU A 11 -5.46 -0.44 5.58
C LEU A 11 -4.55 0.61 6.25
N ILE A 12 -5.02 1.86 6.39
CA ILE A 12 -4.25 2.95 7.01
C ILE A 12 -3.80 2.56 8.42
N VAL A 13 -4.71 2.07 9.25
CA VAL A 13 -4.39 1.62 10.62
C VAL A 13 -3.35 0.49 10.59
N THR A 14 -3.52 -0.48 9.68
CA THR A 14 -2.55 -1.59 9.55
C THR A 14 -1.16 -1.09 9.17
N LEU A 15 -1.05 -0.13 8.26
CA LEU A 15 0.22 0.46 7.84
C LEU A 15 0.88 1.24 8.98
N LEU A 16 0.10 2.00 9.76
CA LEU A 16 0.61 2.73 10.93
C LEU A 16 1.13 1.77 12.01
N VAL A 17 0.40 0.69 12.30
CA VAL A 17 0.84 -0.34 13.25
C VAL A 17 2.12 -1.01 12.77
N LEU A 18 2.22 -1.34 11.47
CA LEU A 18 3.46 -1.86 10.88
C LEU A 18 4.62 -0.88 10.99
N THR A 19 4.37 0.41 10.81
CA THR A 19 5.38 1.47 10.99
C THR A 19 5.90 1.48 12.41
N LEU A 20 5.00 1.46 13.39
CA LEU A 20 5.36 1.46 14.80
C LEU A 20 6.18 0.22 15.17
N ILE A 21 5.73 -0.98 14.75
CA ILE A 21 6.44 -2.24 15.03
C ILE A 21 7.85 -2.21 14.41
N ALA A 22 7.97 -1.81 13.14
CA ALA A 22 9.26 -1.74 12.47
C ALA A 22 10.19 -0.71 13.12
N PHE A 23 9.65 0.45 13.51
CA PHE A 23 10.41 1.48 14.21
C PHE A 23 10.95 0.98 15.55
N LEU A 24 10.09 0.38 16.39
CA LEU A 24 10.51 -0.20 17.67
C LEU A 24 11.54 -1.31 17.46
N TYR A 25 11.37 -2.17 16.45
CA TYR A 25 12.34 -3.21 16.12
C TYR A 25 13.74 -2.62 15.85
N PHE A 26 13.84 -1.61 14.99
CA PHE A 26 15.15 -0.99 14.70
C PHE A 26 15.73 -0.28 15.93
N GLN A 27 14.90 0.42 16.71
CA GLN A 27 15.37 1.14 17.90
C GLN A 27 15.93 0.19 18.98
N PHE A 28 15.33 -0.98 19.19
CA PHE A 28 15.73 -1.89 20.27
C PHE A 28 16.69 -3.00 19.84
N VAL A 29 16.72 -3.39 18.56
CA VAL A 29 17.50 -4.54 18.10
C VAL A 29 18.75 -4.09 17.36
N ASN A 30 18.63 -3.23 16.35
CA ASN A 30 19.77 -2.82 15.53
C ASN A 30 19.51 -1.52 14.77
N ILE A 31 19.81 -0.40 15.41
CA ILE A 31 19.59 0.94 14.81
C ILE A 31 20.49 1.18 13.61
N GLU A 32 21.66 0.52 13.53
CA GLU A 32 22.58 0.62 12.40
C GLU A 32 22.02 -0.01 11.13
N GLN A 33 21.00 -0.88 11.22
CA GLN A 33 20.30 -1.41 10.05
C GLN A 33 19.05 -0.64 9.65
N MET A 34 18.71 0.43 10.37
CA MET A 34 17.57 1.28 10.03
C MET A 34 17.84 2.01 8.71
N PRO A 35 17.00 1.84 7.69
CA PRO A 35 17.18 2.57 6.43
C PRO A 35 17.17 4.08 6.66
N THR A 36 18.05 4.79 5.96
CA THR A 36 18.15 6.26 6.02
C THR A 36 16.81 6.91 5.67
N TYR A 37 16.14 6.35 4.65
CA TYR A 37 14.84 6.81 4.17
C TYR A 37 13.66 6.00 4.75
N PHE A 38 13.80 5.47 5.96
CA PHE A 38 12.77 4.63 6.62
C PHE A 38 11.36 5.23 6.50
N TRP A 39 11.20 6.51 6.82
CA TRP A 39 9.90 7.19 6.83
C TRP A 39 9.27 7.34 5.44
N VAL A 40 10.06 7.24 4.37
CA VAL A 40 9.52 7.40 3.01
C VAL A 40 8.69 6.18 2.61
N ILE A 41 9.01 4.99 3.14
CA ILE A 41 8.25 3.76 2.88
C ILE A 41 6.79 3.89 3.36
N PRO A 42 6.49 4.13 4.66
CA PRO A 42 5.11 4.25 5.11
C PRO A 42 4.38 5.41 4.44
N VAL A 43 5.05 6.55 4.21
CA VAL A 43 4.45 7.70 3.51
C VAL A 43 4.04 7.31 2.09
N PHE A 44 4.90 6.64 1.33
CA PHE A 44 4.58 6.17 -0.01
C PHE A 44 3.35 5.25 0.00
N PHE A 45 3.30 4.28 0.92
CA PHE A 45 2.17 3.36 1.05
C PHE A 45 0.87 4.06 1.48
N LEU A 46 0.95 5.08 2.33
CA LEU A 46 -0.22 5.90 2.69
C LEU A 46 -0.73 6.71 1.48
N VAL A 47 0.17 7.27 0.66
CA VAL A 47 -0.20 8.02 -0.55
C VAL A 47 -0.93 7.12 -1.54
N ILE A 48 -0.37 5.94 -1.87
CA ILE A 48 -1.04 5.02 -2.81
C ILE A 48 -2.34 4.43 -2.22
N SER A 49 -2.44 4.29 -0.90
CA SER A 49 -3.69 3.94 -0.22
C SER A 49 -4.75 5.04 -0.38
N GLY A 50 -4.35 6.30 -0.33
CA GLY A 50 -5.20 7.45 -0.64
C GLY A 50 -5.71 7.41 -2.09
N VAL A 51 -4.83 7.10 -3.05
CA VAL A 51 -5.22 6.92 -4.46
C VAL A 51 -6.22 5.79 -4.62
N LEU A 52 -6.00 4.63 -3.99
CA LEU A 52 -6.94 3.51 -4.00
C LEU A 52 -8.30 3.91 -3.42
N GLY A 53 -8.31 4.67 -2.31
CA GLY A 53 -9.55 5.19 -1.71
C GLY A 53 -10.29 6.19 -2.61
N LEU A 54 -9.57 7.00 -3.39
CA LEU A 54 -10.18 7.87 -4.40
C LEU A 54 -10.80 7.09 -5.54
N ILE A 55 -10.12 6.03 -6.03
CA ILE A 55 -10.66 5.10 -7.02
C ILE A 55 -11.94 4.48 -6.48
N GLU A 56 -11.89 3.86 -5.30
CA GLU A 56 -13.07 3.25 -4.65
C GLU A 56 -14.23 4.25 -4.52
N SER A 57 -13.96 5.46 -4.02
CA SER A 57 -14.99 6.48 -3.85
C SER A 57 -15.62 6.92 -5.18
N ASN A 58 -14.82 7.06 -6.24
CA ASN A 58 -15.31 7.45 -7.55
C ASN A 58 -16.23 6.38 -8.14
N TYR A 59 -15.84 5.10 -8.08
CA TYR A 59 -16.66 3.99 -8.56
C TYR A 59 -17.95 3.82 -7.73
N MET A 60 -17.84 3.90 -6.40
CA MET A 60 -19.00 3.87 -5.49
C MET A 60 -19.99 5.01 -5.75
N SER A 61 -19.49 6.23 -5.98
CA SER A 61 -20.35 7.41 -6.21
C SER A 61 -21.10 7.35 -7.54
N LYS A 62 -20.55 6.67 -8.54
CA LYS A 62 -21.13 6.57 -9.87
C LYS A 62 -21.97 5.31 -10.07
N ASN A 63 -22.09 4.46 -9.04
CA ASN A 63 -22.63 3.10 -9.15
C ASN A 63 -22.06 2.35 -10.36
N LYS A 64 -20.78 2.58 -10.67
CA LYS A 64 -20.11 1.94 -11.81
C LYS A 64 -19.43 0.67 -11.35
N GLU A 65 -19.61 -0.37 -12.14
CA GLU A 65 -18.92 -1.63 -11.95
C GLU A 65 -17.50 -1.58 -12.47
N LEU A 66 -16.66 -2.41 -11.87
CA LEU A 66 -15.26 -2.53 -12.23
C LEU A 66 -15.06 -3.79 -13.06
N SER A 67 -14.83 -3.62 -14.37
CA SER A 67 -14.57 -4.75 -15.26
C SER A 67 -13.30 -5.50 -14.86
N ILE A 68 -13.22 -6.80 -15.18
CA ILE A 68 -12.01 -7.62 -14.94
C ILE A 68 -10.77 -6.99 -15.59
N ALA A 69 -10.92 -6.41 -16.80
CA ALA A 69 -9.83 -5.70 -17.47
C ALA A 69 -9.36 -4.46 -16.68
N SER A 70 -10.30 -3.70 -16.12
CA SER A 70 -10.00 -2.54 -15.27
C SER A 70 -9.32 -2.95 -13.96
N ILE A 71 -9.72 -4.07 -13.35
CA ILE A 71 -9.06 -4.63 -12.16
C ILE A 71 -7.61 -4.97 -12.48
N PHE A 72 -7.37 -5.69 -13.58
CA PHE A 72 -6.02 -6.04 -14.02
C PHE A 72 -5.17 -4.80 -14.30
N GLY A 73 -5.74 -3.79 -14.96
CA GLY A 73 -5.03 -2.53 -15.24
C GLY A 73 -4.61 -1.79 -13.96
N ILE A 74 -5.52 -1.66 -12.99
CA ILE A 74 -5.23 -1.02 -11.69
C ILE A 74 -4.15 -1.80 -10.93
N ARG A 75 -4.24 -3.13 -10.93
CA ARG A 75 -3.28 -3.99 -10.25
C ARG A 75 -1.89 -3.89 -10.85
N VAL A 76 -1.77 -3.99 -12.17
CA VAL A 76 -0.48 -3.86 -12.87
C VAL A 76 0.13 -2.48 -12.61
N PHE A 77 -0.69 -1.43 -12.62
CA PHE A 77 -0.24 -0.07 -12.27
C PHE A 77 0.36 0.00 -10.86
N PHE A 78 -0.34 -0.49 -9.84
CA PHE A 78 0.18 -0.44 -8.47
C PHE A 78 1.43 -1.31 -8.29
N ILE A 79 1.46 -2.52 -8.87
CA ILE A 79 2.63 -3.40 -8.78
C ILE A 79 3.84 -2.74 -9.44
N ALA A 80 3.69 -2.18 -10.65
CA ALA A 80 4.77 -1.49 -11.34
C ALA A 80 5.25 -0.26 -10.56
N LEU A 81 4.33 0.51 -9.97
CA LEU A 81 4.67 1.68 -9.16
C LEU A 81 5.44 1.28 -7.89
N ILE A 82 5.01 0.23 -7.19
CA ILE A 82 5.71 -0.30 -6.00
C ILE A 82 7.10 -0.82 -6.41
N ALA A 83 7.21 -1.58 -7.49
CA ALA A 83 8.49 -2.10 -7.97
C ALA A 83 9.47 -0.96 -8.32
N ALA A 84 9.01 0.07 -9.04
CA ALA A 84 9.81 1.24 -9.36
C ALA A 84 10.27 1.97 -8.09
N PHE A 85 9.37 2.17 -7.13
CA PHE A 85 9.69 2.78 -5.83
C PHE A 85 10.79 2.00 -5.09
N VAL A 86 10.67 0.67 -5.00
CA VAL A 86 11.66 -0.18 -4.34
C VAL A 86 13.01 -0.09 -5.05
N LEU A 87 13.04 -0.15 -6.38
CA LEU A 87 14.28 -0.04 -7.16
C LEU A 87 14.96 1.32 -6.93
N ILE A 88 14.21 2.42 -6.96
CA ILE A 88 14.75 3.76 -6.69
C ILE A 88 15.34 3.82 -5.27
N MET A 89 14.62 3.29 -4.29
CA MET A 89 15.07 3.30 -2.90
C MET A 89 16.33 2.46 -2.67
N MET A 90 16.44 1.30 -3.33
CA MET A 90 17.66 0.49 -3.29
C MET A 90 18.86 1.21 -3.92
N LEU A 91 18.64 2.06 -4.92
CA LEU A 91 19.70 2.87 -5.53
C LEU A 91 20.16 4.02 -4.62
N LEU A 92 19.23 4.60 -3.85
CA LEU A 92 19.48 5.72 -2.93
C LEU A 92 20.14 5.27 -1.61
N ASP A 93 19.76 4.11 -1.09
CA ASP A 93 20.27 3.58 0.18
C ASP A 93 20.89 2.19 -0.01
N ARG A 94 22.07 2.18 -0.64
CA ARG A 94 22.80 0.95 -0.98
C ARG A 94 23.32 0.19 0.24
N VAL A 95 23.43 0.84 1.38
CA VAL A 95 23.95 0.24 2.63
C VAL A 95 22.87 -0.64 3.27
N HIS A 96 21.61 -0.19 3.23
CA HIS A 96 20.50 -0.85 3.92
C HIS A 96 19.55 -1.58 2.97
N ILE A 97 20.05 -2.05 1.81
CA ILE A 97 19.24 -2.69 0.77
C ILE A 97 18.35 -3.81 1.34
N TRP A 98 18.92 -4.66 2.21
CA TRP A 98 18.19 -5.78 2.78
C TRP A 98 17.03 -5.35 3.67
N SER A 99 17.28 -4.48 4.66
CA SER A 99 16.24 -4.01 5.57
C SER A 99 15.18 -3.18 4.84
N LEU A 100 15.59 -2.37 3.86
CA LEU A 100 14.70 -1.60 3.00
C LEU A 100 13.79 -2.51 2.18
N THR A 101 14.34 -3.55 1.57
CA THR A 101 13.59 -4.50 0.74
C THR A 101 12.59 -5.29 1.56
N ILE A 102 13.04 -5.87 2.68
CA ILE A 102 12.18 -6.65 3.58
C ILE A 102 11.01 -5.79 4.06
N LEU A 103 11.30 -4.57 4.54
CA LEU A 103 10.26 -3.66 5.00
C LEU A 103 9.28 -3.32 3.88
N SER A 104 9.78 -2.97 2.70
CA SER A 104 8.94 -2.64 1.53
C SER A 104 8.07 -3.81 1.11
N VAL A 105 8.56 -5.05 1.16
CA VAL A 105 7.78 -6.26 0.86
C VAL A 105 6.64 -6.44 1.85
N PHE A 106 6.87 -6.27 3.16
CA PHE A 106 5.79 -6.37 4.16
C PHE A 106 4.67 -5.35 3.91
N TYR A 107 5.04 -4.11 3.60
CA TYR A 107 4.07 -3.07 3.26
C TYR A 107 3.33 -3.39 1.95
N ALA A 108 4.06 -3.83 0.91
CA ALA A 108 3.48 -4.23 -0.36
C ALA A 108 2.46 -5.35 -0.20
N LEU A 109 2.79 -6.39 0.57
CA LEU A 109 1.88 -7.51 0.82
C LEU A 109 0.59 -7.05 1.52
N LYS A 110 0.69 -6.19 2.54
CA LYS A 110 -0.51 -5.66 3.20
C LYS A 110 -1.33 -4.77 2.27
N PHE A 111 -0.68 -3.87 1.54
CA PHE A 111 -1.36 -3.03 0.56
C PHE A 111 -2.10 -3.86 -0.49
N LEU A 112 -1.42 -4.82 -1.13
CA LEU A 112 -1.98 -5.68 -2.17
C LEU A 112 -3.14 -6.56 -1.65
N TYR A 113 -3.07 -7.01 -0.40
CA TYR A 113 -4.17 -7.72 0.24
C TYR A 113 -5.45 -6.84 0.31
N PHE A 114 -5.32 -5.59 0.79
CA PHE A 114 -6.45 -4.67 0.87
C PHE A 114 -6.93 -4.20 -0.51
N GLU A 115 -6.00 -3.92 -1.44
CA GLU A 115 -6.29 -3.62 -2.84
C GLU A 115 -7.17 -4.69 -3.46
N THR A 116 -6.78 -5.96 -3.31
CA THR A 116 -7.53 -7.10 -3.82
C THR A 116 -8.96 -7.11 -3.27
N ARG A 117 -9.11 -6.94 -1.95
CA ARG A 117 -10.43 -6.96 -1.30
C ARG A 117 -11.33 -5.81 -1.78
N ILE A 118 -10.77 -4.61 -1.96
CA ILE A 118 -11.52 -3.44 -2.42
C ILE A 118 -11.94 -3.63 -3.88
N LEU A 119 -11.02 -4.05 -4.76
CA LEU A 119 -11.34 -4.25 -6.18
C LEU A 119 -12.37 -5.37 -6.38
N LEU A 120 -12.25 -6.49 -5.64
CA LEU A 120 -13.25 -7.57 -5.69
C LEU A 120 -14.62 -7.13 -5.17
N LYS A 121 -14.67 -6.29 -4.13
CA LYS A 121 -15.92 -5.72 -3.62
C LYS A 121 -16.61 -4.84 -4.67
N LEU A 122 -15.83 -4.05 -5.42
CA LEU A 122 -16.36 -3.21 -6.50
C LEU A 122 -16.83 -4.03 -7.72
N ASN A 123 -16.26 -5.22 -7.92
CA ASN A 123 -16.68 -6.15 -8.97
C ASN A 123 -17.94 -6.94 -8.61
N LYS A 124 -18.03 -7.46 -7.37
CA LYS A 124 -19.15 -8.32 -6.90
C LYS A 124 -20.48 -7.60 -6.72
N ARG A 125 -20.51 -6.27 -6.86
CA ARG A 125 -21.77 -5.50 -6.90
C ARG A 125 -22.67 -5.82 -8.09
N ASN A 126 -22.24 -6.75 -8.95
CA ASN A 126 -22.91 -7.30 -10.12
C ASN A 126 -23.78 -8.55 -9.80
N GLU A 127 -23.69 -9.12 -8.60
CA GLU A 127 -24.38 -10.38 -8.23
C GLU A 127 -25.56 -10.21 -7.25
N GLU A 128 -25.82 -8.97 -6.78
CA GLU A 128 -26.99 -8.59 -5.94
C GLU A 128 -27.89 -7.60 -6.70
#